data_AF-A0A3N1IMA6-F1
#
_entry.id   AF-A0A3N1IMA6-F1
#
_cell.length_a   1.000
_cell.length_b   1.000
_cell.length_c   1.000
_cell.angle_alpha   90.00
_cell.angle_beta   90.00
_cell.angle_gamma   90.00
#
_symmetry.space_group_name_H-M   'P 1'
#
loop_
_entity.id
_entity.type
_entity.pdbx_description
1 polymer ?
#
loop_
_entity_poly.entity_id
_entity_poly.type
_entity_poly.pdbx_seq_one_letter_code
_entity_poly.pdbx_strand_id
1 'polypeptide(L)'
;MLDRLLLSDSVVTALNREVNAAARGGAHSGGRDDTRANGLWEHLVADLDSVPELERERLRRAGALRGHSVDDTHPPTHLRQQCLLVGEPVPATVTCDQETTGAIAAELAEARRKVARGIMRDGVAR
;
A
#
# COMPACT_ATOMS: atom_id res chain seq x y z
N MET A 1 5.48 7.13 -7.88
CA MET A 1 5.18 5.67 -7.81
C MET A 1 6.05 4.98 -6.75
N LEU A 2 7.38 5.14 -6.76
CA LEU A 2 8.25 4.59 -5.70
C LEU A 2 8.08 5.24 -4.33
N ASP A 3 7.60 6.49 -4.24
CA ASP A 3 7.35 7.16 -2.95
C ASP A 3 6.39 6.38 -2.04
N ARG A 4 5.46 5.62 -2.61
CA ARG A 4 4.53 4.79 -1.83
C ARG A 4 5.25 3.66 -1.08
N LEU A 5 6.43 3.22 -1.53
CA LEU A 5 7.24 2.22 -0.84
C LEU A 5 7.83 2.77 0.48
N LEU A 6 8.00 4.09 0.59
CA LEU A 6 8.41 4.73 1.85
C LEU A 6 7.29 4.71 2.90
N LEU A 7 6.05 4.46 2.47
CA LEU A 7 4.86 4.43 3.32
C LEU A 7 4.54 3.02 3.84
N SER A 8 5.42 2.02 3.64
CA SER A 8 5.18 0.63 4.05
C SER A 8 4.79 0.49 5.53
N ASP A 9 5.45 1.22 6.42
CA ASP A 9 5.11 1.23 7.86
C ASP A 9 3.74 1.87 8.12
N SER A 10 3.37 2.88 7.32
CA SER A 10 2.06 3.53 7.39
C SER A 10 0.95 2.60 6.92
N VAL A 11 1.22 1.75 5.91
CA VAL A 11 0.30 0.70 5.44
C VAL A 11 -0.01 -0.29 6.56
N VAL A 12 1.01 -0.81 7.26
CA VAL A 12 0.82 -1.74 8.38
C VAL A 12 -0.02 -1.09 9.48
N THR A 13 0.23 0.19 9.78
CA THR A 13 -0.55 0.94 10.78
C THR A 13 -2.01 1.13 10.35
N ALA A 14 -2.26 1.47 9.08
CA ALA A 14 -3.60 1.63 8.52
C ALA A 14 -4.39 0.31 8.53
N LEU A 15 -3.75 -0.79 8.10
CA LEU A 15 -4.37 -2.12 8.12
C LEU A 15 -4.72 -2.57 9.55
N ASN A 16 -3.82 -2.36 10.52
CA ASN A 16 -4.12 -2.64 11.93
C ASN A 16 -5.29 -1.79 12.45
N ARG A 17 -5.43 -0.55 12.00
CA ARG A 17 -6.57 0.31 12.36
C ARG A 17 -7.89 -0.26 11.85
N GLU A 18 -7.91 -0.74 10.61
CA GLU A 18 -9.09 -1.38 10.01
C GLU A 18 -9.50 -2.65 10.75
N VAL A 19 -8.54 -3.54 11.03
CA VAL A 19 -8.77 -4.77 11.81
C VAL A 19 -9.32 -4.45 13.20
N ASN A 20 -8.69 -3.52 13.92
CA ASN A 20 -9.12 -3.13 15.27
C ASN A 20 -10.49 -2.43 15.28
N ALA A 21 -10.83 -1.71 14.21
CA ALA A 21 -12.13 -1.07 14.09
C ALA A 21 -13.24 -2.08 13.76
N ALA A 22 -12.95 -3.17 13.04
CA ALA A 22 -13.88 -4.28 12.86
C ALA A 22 -14.14 -5.04 14.18
N ALA A 23 -13.09 -5.36 14.93
CA ALA A 23 -13.21 -6.06 16.21
C ALA A 23 -14.08 -5.31 17.24
N ARG A 24 -14.06 -3.96 17.23
CA ARG A 24 -14.89 -3.11 18.10
C ARG A 24 -16.36 -3.03 17.66
N GLY A 25 -16.70 -3.47 16.44
CA GLY A 25 -18.05 -3.40 15.87
C GLY A 25 -19.06 -4.45 16.36
N GLY A 26 -18.62 -5.42 17.16
CA GLY A 26 -19.46 -6.45 17.79
C GLY A 26 -19.72 -7.70 16.92
N ALA A 27 -19.74 -8.87 17.56
CA ALA A 27 -19.74 -10.22 16.96
C ALA A 27 -20.97 -10.62 16.10
N HIS A 28 -21.91 -9.71 15.81
CA HIS A 28 -23.19 -10.01 15.15
C HIS A 28 -23.25 -9.57 13.68
N SER A 29 -22.12 -9.30 13.02
CA SER A 29 -22.14 -8.60 11.73
C SER A 29 -21.27 -9.21 10.63
N GLY A 30 -21.43 -10.51 10.33
CA GLY A 30 -20.75 -11.14 9.18
C GLY A 30 -20.93 -10.37 7.86
N GLY A 31 -22.08 -9.71 7.64
CA GLY A 31 -22.30 -8.84 6.48
C GLY A 31 -21.55 -7.49 6.52
N ARG A 32 -21.26 -6.96 7.72
CA ARG A 32 -20.51 -5.71 7.91
C ARG A 32 -19.00 -5.94 7.76
N ASP A 33 -18.51 -7.10 8.18
CA ASP A 33 -17.13 -7.52 7.95
C ASP A 33 -16.86 -7.73 6.45
N ASP A 34 -17.80 -8.33 5.70
CA ASP A 34 -17.65 -8.52 4.25
C ASP A 34 -17.71 -7.17 3.51
N THR A 35 -18.57 -6.24 3.95
CA THR A 35 -18.61 -4.86 3.43
C THR A 35 -17.28 -4.13 3.66
N ARG A 36 -16.69 -4.30 4.85
CA ARG A 36 -15.42 -3.67 5.21
C ARG A 36 -14.24 -4.30 4.49
N ALA A 37 -14.24 -5.62 4.32
CA ALA A 37 -13.24 -6.33 3.52
C ALA A 37 -13.31 -5.91 2.04
N ASN A 38 -14.51 -5.70 1.50
CA ASN A 38 -14.69 -5.24 0.12
C ASN A 38 -14.21 -3.79 -0.10
N GLY A 39 -14.26 -2.92 0.92
CA GLY A 39 -13.77 -1.53 0.86
C GLY A 39 -12.35 -1.31 1.39
N LEU A 40 -11.67 -2.37 1.84
CA LEU A 40 -10.36 -2.27 2.51
C LEU A 40 -9.32 -1.58 1.63
N TRP A 41 -9.28 -1.95 0.34
CA TRP A 41 -8.26 -1.46 -0.58
C TRP A 41 -8.48 0.02 -0.93
N GLU A 42 -9.74 0.43 -1.11
CA GLU A 42 -10.14 1.81 -1.39
C GLU A 42 -9.83 2.72 -0.19
N HIS A 43 -10.12 2.25 1.03
CA HIS A 43 -9.75 2.96 2.24
C HIS A 43 -8.24 3.07 2.39
N LEU A 44 -7.48 2.01 2.10
CA LEU A 44 -6.03 2.05 2.17
C LEU A 44 -5.43 3.03 1.17
N VAL A 45 -5.95 3.08 -0.06
CA VAL A 45 -5.53 4.07 -1.07
C VAL A 45 -5.84 5.48 -0.58
N ALA A 46 -7.04 5.73 -0.07
CA ALA A 46 -7.43 7.03 0.47
C ALA A 46 -6.53 7.46 1.65
N ASP A 47 -6.21 6.55 2.57
CA ASP A 47 -5.30 6.82 3.69
C ASP A 47 -3.90 7.19 3.18
N LEU A 48 -3.37 6.46 2.19
CA LEU A 48 -2.04 6.75 1.62
C LEU A 48 -2.00 8.08 0.86
N ASP A 49 -3.06 8.40 0.12
CA ASP A 49 -3.17 9.67 -0.61
C ASP A 49 -3.39 10.86 0.33
N SER A 50 -3.93 10.62 1.53
CA SER A 50 -4.08 11.65 2.58
C SER A 50 -2.75 12.06 3.25
N VAL A 51 -1.68 11.27 3.08
CA VAL A 51 -0.37 11.60 3.65
C VAL A 51 0.09 12.95 3.10
N PRO A 52 0.56 13.90 3.92
CA PRO A 52 1.08 15.17 3.42
C PRO A 52 2.41 15.03 2.67
N GLU A 53 2.67 15.93 1.71
CA GLU A 53 3.97 15.99 1.01
C GLU A 53 5.15 16.20 1.96
N LEU A 54 4.94 16.95 3.05
CA LEU A 54 5.96 17.17 4.07
C LEU A 54 6.39 15.86 4.75
N GLU A 55 5.44 14.95 5.00
CA GLU A 55 5.76 13.66 5.61
C GLU A 55 6.47 12.73 4.63
N ARG A 56 6.09 12.76 3.34
CA ARG A 56 6.84 12.07 2.28
C ARG A 56 8.29 12.55 2.22
N GLU A 57 8.50 13.86 2.30
CA GLU A 57 9.85 14.45 2.33
C GLU A 57 10.64 14.02 3.58
N ARG A 58 10.01 14.01 4.76
CA ARG A 58 10.64 13.53 5.99
C ARG A 58 11.09 12.08 5.85
N LEU A 59 10.25 11.21 5.29
CA LEU A 59 10.56 9.79 5.07
C LEU A 59 11.68 9.59 4.05
N ARG A 60 11.75 10.43 3.00
CA ARG A 60 12.91 10.42 2.07
C ARG A 60 14.21 10.70 2.81
N ARG A 61 14.24 11.75 3.63
CA ARG A 61 15.43 12.11 4.44
C ARG A 61 15.79 11.02 5.43
N ALA A 62 14.80 10.45 6.11
CA ALA A 62 15.01 9.33 7.03
C ALA A 62 15.57 8.10 6.29
N GLY A 63 15.09 7.82 5.08
CA GLY A 63 15.62 6.77 4.20
C GLY A 63 17.09 6.99 3.85
N ALA A 64 17.48 8.21 3.46
CA ALA A 64 18.87 8.57 3.18
C ALA A 64 19.76 8.48 4.43
N LEU A 65 19.26 8.91 5.60
CA LEU A 65 19.99 8.84 6.88
C LEU A 65 20.20 7.39 7.35
N ARG A 66 19.24 6.50 7.08
CA ARG A 66 19.42 5.05 7.32
C ARG A 66 20.51 4.45 6.43
N GLY A 67 20.86 5.11 5.33
CA GLY A 67 21.94 4.74 4.43
C GLY A 67 21.71 3.37 3.79
N HIS A 68 22.80 2.66 3.51
CA HIS A 68 22.76 1.27 3.05
C HIS A 68 22.55 0.32 4.22
N SER A 69 21.44 0.45 4.97
CA SER A 69 21.04 -0.68 5.80
C SER A 69 20.77 -1.85 4.86
N VAL A 70 21.47 -2.96 5.09
CA VAL A 70 21.19 -4.23 4.42
C VAL A 70 19.83 -4.69 4.93
N ASP A 71 18.76 -4.19 4.32
CA ASP A 71 17.44 -4.77 4.47
C ASP A 71 17.21 -5.78 3.34
N ASP A 72 16.16 -6.59 3.51
CA ASP A 72 15.77 -7.66 2.60
C ASP A 72 15.31 -7.16 1.21
N THR A 73 15.35 -5.86 0.94
CA THR A 73 14.83 -5.24 -0.29
C THR A 73 15.90 -4.57 -1.14
N HIS A 74 17.16 -4.98 -1.04
CA HIS A 74 18.28 -4.40 -1.79
C HIS A 74 18.02 -4.29 -3.31
N PRO A 75 18.33 -3.14 -3.95
CA PRO A 75 18.87 -1.88 -3.38
C PRO A 75 17.87 -1.08 -2.53
N PRO A 76 18.31 -0.35 -1.48
CA PRO A 76 17.44 0.49 -0.66
C PRO A 76 16.52 1.41 -1.48
N THR A 77 15.27 1.54 -1.05
CA THR A 77 14.22 2.31 -1.74
C THR A 77 14.65 3.76 -2.07
N HIS A 78 15.40 4.42 -1.18
CA HIS A 78 15.87 5.79 -1.40
C HIS A 78 16.86 5.90 -2.58
N LEU A 79 17.70 4.90 -2.82
CA LEU A 79 18.62 4.88 -3.97
C LEU A 79 17.86 4.64 -5.27
N ARG A 80 16.91 3.70 -5.28
CA ARG A 80 16.05 3.48 -6.46
C ARG A 80 15.36 4.78 -6.87
N GLN A 81 14.85 5.52 -5.89
CA GLN A 81 14.24 6.82 -6.13
C GLN A 81 15.24 7.86 -6.63
N GLN A 82 16.41 7.97 -6.01
CA GLN A 82 17.44 8.92 -6.44
C GLN A 82 17.87 8.66 -7.88
N CYS A 83 18.05 7.39 -8.28
CA CYS A 83 18.36 7.04 -9.67
C CYS A 83 17.25 7.48 -10.64
N LEU A 84 15.97 7.33 -10.27
CA LEU A 84 14.86 7.80 -11.11
C LEU A 84 14.78 9.33 -11.20
N LEU A 85 15.13 10.05 -10.14
CA LEU A 85 15.06 11.52 -10.11
C LEU A 85 16.25 12.18 -10.81
N VAL A 86 17.42 11.53 -10.82
CA VAL A 86 18.64 12.03 -11.48
C VAL A 86 18.69 11.61 -12.95
N GLY A 87 18.13 10.45 -13.30
CA GLY A 87 18.10 9.96 -14.67
C GLY A 87 17.23 10.81 -15.59
N GLU A 88 17.57 10.82 -16.89
CA GLU A 88 16.73 11.44 -17.91
C GLU A 88 15.38 10.70 -17.99
N PRO A 89 14.22 11.39 -17.91
CA PRO A 89 12.93 10.76 -18.07
C PRO A 89 12.79 10.11 -19.44
N VAL A 90 12.67 8.79 -19.46
CA VAL A 90 12.41 8.02 -20.68
C VAL A 90 10.92 7.64 -20.76
N PRO A 91 10.32 7.62 -21.96
CA PRO A 91 8.95 7.18 -22.13
C PRO A 91 8.79 5.72 -21.71
N ALA A 92 7.65 5.40 -21.08
CA ALA A 92 7.34 4.04 -20.67
C ALA A 92 7.15 3.13 -21.90
N THR A 93 7.92 2.04 -21.96
CA THR A 93 7.77 1.01 -23.01
C THR A 93 6.47 0.23 -22.87
N VAL A 94 6.00 0.03 -21.64
CA VAL A 94 4.74 -0.62 -21.32
C VAL A 94 3.77 0.45 -20.85
N THR A 95 2.64 0.54 -21.54
CA THR A 95 1.52 1.40 -21.16
C THR A 95 0.29 0.52 -20.91
N CYS A 96 -0.57 0.93 -19.99
CA CYS A 96 -1.86 0.28 -19.77
C CYS A 96 -2.95 1.31 -20.05
N ASP A 97 -3.78 1.03 -21.04
CA ASP A 97 -4.99 1.79 -21.28
C ASP A 97 -6.09 1.41 -20.29
N GLN A 98 -7.23 2.09 -20.39
CA GLN A 98 -8.35 1.89 -19.47
C GLN A 98 -8.97 0.49 -19.59
N GLU A 99 -8.99 -0.09 -20.79
CA GLU A 99 -9.48 -1.44 -21.04
C GLU A 99 -8.58 -2.48 -20.37
N THR A 100 -7.27 -2.40 -20.62
CA THR A 100 -6.27 -3.29 -20.00
C THR A 100 -6.29 -3.16 -18.49
N THR A 101 -6.39 -1.93 -17.97
CA THR A 101 -6.48 -1.68 -16.53
C THR A 101 -7.75 -2.33 -15.93
N GLY A 102 -8.87 -2.24 -16.64
CA GLY A 102 -10.13 -2.89 -16.25
C GLY A 102 -10.02 -4.42 -16.25
N ALA A 103 -9.38 -5.00 -17.27
CA ALA A 103 -9.14 -6.44 -17.36
C ALA A 103 -8.26 -6.95 -16.21
N ILE A 104 -7.17 -6.24 -15.89
CA ILE A 104 -6.29 -6.56 -14.75
C ILE A 104 -7.07 -6.46 -13.44
N ALA A 105 -7.88 -5.42 -13.26
CA ALA A 105 -8.69 -5.26 -12.05
C ALA A 105 -9.71 -6.40 -11.89
N ALA A 106 -10.34 -6.84 -12.98
CA ALA A 106 -11.27 -7.96 -12.98
C ALA A 106 -10.57 -9.29 -12.67
N GLU A 107 -9.40 -9.54 -13.27
CA GLU A 107 -8.58 -10.73 -13.01
C GLU A 107 -8.20 -10.82 -11.51
N LEU A 108 -7.76 -9.69 -10.94
CA LEU A 108 -7.30 -9.63 -9.55
C LEU A 108 -8.44 -9.55 -8.52
N ALA A 109 -9.69 -9.33 -8.94
CA ALA A 109 -10.80 -9.04 -8.03
C ALA A 109 -10.99 -10.13 -6.97
N GLU A 110 -10.95 -11.40 -7.36
CA GLU A 110 -11.16 -12.50 -6.42
C GLU A 110 -9.99 -12.68 -5.45
N ALA A 111 -8.76 -12.55 -5.94
CA ALA A 111 -7.57 -12.60 -5.09
C ALA A 111 -7.59 -11.45 -4.06
N ARG A 112 -7.94 -10.23 -4.49
CA ARG A 112 -8.10 -9.06 -3.62
C ARG A 112 -9.12 -9.29 -2.52
N ARG A 113 -10.28 -9.89 -2.85
CA ARG A 113 -11.32 -10.23 -1.85
C ARG A 113 -10.83 -11.26 -0.84
N LYS A 114 -10.19 -12.34 -1.31
CA LYS A 114 -9.66 -13.40 -0.44
C LYS A 114 -8.62 -12.86 0.54
N VAL A 115 -7.68 -12.05 0.05
CA VAL A 115 -6.63 -11.44 0.88
C VAL A 115 -7.24 -10.47 1.89
N ALA A 116 -8.16 -9.60 1.47
CA ALA A 116 -8.81 -8.67 2.38
C ALA A 116 -9.54 -9.39 3.51
N ARG A 117 -10.33 -10.43 3.20
CA ARG A 117 -10.99 -11.26 4.23
C ARG A 117 -9.99 -11.94 5.16
N GLY A 118 -8.88 -12.45 4.61
CA GLY A 118 -7.80 -13.05 5.40
C GLY A 118 -7.23 -12.07 6.41
N ILE A 119 -6.88 -10.85 5.97
CA ILE A 119 -6.35 -9.80 6.85
C ILE A 119 -7.38 -9.42 7.94
N MET A 120 -8.65 -9.26 7.58
CA MET A 120 -9.69 -8.89 8.56
C MET A 120 -9.94 -9.97 9.61
N ARG A 121 -9.80 -11.25 9.23
CA ARG A 121 -10.01 -12.39 10.14
C ARG A 121 -8.78 -12.68 11.00
N ASP A 122 -7.61 -12.71 10.39
CA ASP A 122 -6.38 -13.24 10.99
C ASP A 122 -5.46 -12.10 11.50
N GLY A 123 -5.75 -10.85 11.14
CA GLY A 123 -4.90 -9.70 11.40
C GLY A 123 -3.74 -9.57 10.40
N VAL A 124 -2.90 -8.55 10.59
CA VAL A 124 -1.66 -8.38 9.82
C VAL A 124 -0.54 -9.09 10.56
N ALA A 125 0.05 -10.13 9.96
CA ALA A 125 1.24 -10.77 10.51
C ALA A 125 2.37 -9.74 10.63
N ARG A 126 3.11 -9.80 11.75
CA ARG A 126 4.27 -8.94 12.01
C ARG A 126 5.51 -9.44 11.28
#